data_AF-T0C4C1-F1
#
_entry.id   AF-T0C4C1-F1
#
_cell.length_a   1.000
_cell.length_b   1.000
_cell.length_c   1.000
_cell.angle_alpha   90.00
_cell.angle_beta   90.00
_cell.angle_gamma   90.00
#
_symmetry.space_group_name_H-M   'P 1'
#
loop_
_entity.id
_entity.type
_entity.pdbx_description
1 polymer ?
#
loop_
_entity_poly.entity_id
_entity_poly.type
_entity_poly.pdbx_seq_one_letter_code
_entity_poly.pdbx_strand_id
1 'polypeptide(L)'
;MALNLSGDNSSQRIQQLVSSLQQTLNDPSLSVSAEASIGGTNILGSLETLLANLTGGLTGGNRTPRNIRQVLLGLLNQNVTITTPFEPVTGTLTAVQRDYVVVIETTGNTVLIPIAQIESVTAA
;
A
#
# COMPACT_ATOMS: atom_id res chain seq x y z
N MET A 1 45.07 11.38 -10.99
CA MET A 1 43.97 11.38 -11.98
C MET A 1 42.83 10.57 -11.41
N ALA A 2 41.73 11.22 -11.04
CA ALA A 2 40.60 10.59 -10.37
C ALA A 2 39.67 9.88 -11.38
N LEU A 3 39.17 8.70 -10.99
CA LEU A 3 38.19 7.91 -11.74
C LEU A 3 36.84 8.63 -11.78
N ASN A 4 36.36 8.98 -12.98
CA ASN A 4 35.02 9.49 -13.20
C ASN A 4 34.02 8.32 -13.15
N LEU A 5 33.24 8.22 -12.07
CA LEU A 5 32.21 7.21 -11.86
C LEU A 5 30.88 7.72 -12.44
N SER A 6 30.47 7.18 -13.58
CA SER A 6 29.21 7.48 -14.30
C SER A 6 27.94 7.06 -13.54
N GLY A 7 27.61 7.75 -12.45
CA GLY A 7 26.49 7.41 -11.55
C GLY A 7 25.23 8.28 -11.64
N ASP A 8 25.10 9.21 -12.60
CA ASP A 8 24.11 10.31 -12.46
C ASP A 8 22.80 10.17 -13.27
N ASN A 9 22.58 9.12 -14.07
CA ASN A 9 21.38 9.06 -14.92
C ASN A 9 20.09 8.66 -14.17
N SER A 10 20.20 7.83 -13.13
CA SER A 10 19.03 7.33 -12.38
C SER A 10 18.38 8.45 -11.56
N SER A 11 19.20 9.25 -10.90
CA SER A 11 18.76 10.40 -10.10
C SER A 11 18.13 11.47 -10.98
N GLN A 12 18.71 11.74 -12.15
CA GLN A 12 18.16 12.72 -13.10
C GLN A 12 16.78 12.31 -13.62
N ARG A 13 16.56 11.02 -13.91
CA ARG A 13 15.26 10.53 -14.39
C ARG A 13 14.16 10.55 -13.33
N ILE A 14 14.51 10.28 -12.07
CA ILE A 14 13.55 10.37 -10.96
C ILE A 14 13.14 11.83 -10.73
N GLN A 15 14.10 12.76 -10.82
CA GLN A 15 13.80 14.19 -10.71
C GLN A 15 12.93 14.70 -11.86
N GLN A 16 13.11 14.18 -13.09
CA GLN A 16 12.24 14.51 -14.22
C GLN A 16 10.80 14.01 -14.02
N LEU A 17 10.63 12.81 -13.46
CA LEU A 17 9.30 12.26 -13.17
C LEU A 17 8.58 13.04 -12.07
N VAL A 18 9.28 13.35 -10.97
CA VAL A 18 8.73 14.12 -9.84
C VAL A 18 8.27 15.50 -10.31
N SER A 19 9.07 16.17 -11.15
CA SER A 19 8.73 17.48 -11.72
C SER A 19 7.47 17.43 -12.59
N SER A 20 7.30 16.34 -13.35
CA SER A 20 6.14 16.16 -14.24
C SER A 20 4.85 15.94 -13.44
N LEU A 21 4.91 15.21 -12.32
CA LEU A 21 3.77 14.93 -11.44
C LEU A 21 3.36 16.15 -10.61
N GLN A 22 4.32 16.94 -10.13
CA GLN A 22 4.03 18.20 -9.42
C GLN A 22 3.33 19.22 -10.32
N GLN A 23 3.65 19.23 -11.62
CA GLN A 23 2.98 20.12 -12.57
C GLN A 23 1.51 19.73 -12.82
N THR A 24 1.18 18.43 -12.76
CA THR A 24 -0.20 17.93 -12.85
C THR A 24 -1.01 18.19 -11.57
N LEU A 25 -0.40 18.08 -10.39
CA LEU A 25 -1.11 18.27 -9.11
C LEU A 25 -1.29 19.74 -8.72
N ASN A 26 -0.54 20.65 -9.33
CA ASN A 26 -0.62 22.09 -9.10
C ASN A 26 -1.62 22.81 -10.01
N ASP A 27 -2.33 22.11 -10.89
CA ASP A 27 -3.43 22.68 -11.68
C ASP A 27 -4.78 22.45 -10.96
N PRO A 28 -5.44 23.49 -10.42
CA PRO A 28 -6.72 23.37 -9.73
C PRO A 28 -7.91 23.10 -10.67
N SER A 29 -7.68 22.88 -11.97
CA SER A 29 -8.69 22.59 -12.99
C SER A 29 -8.72 21.11 -13.37
N LEU A 30 -8.55 20.21 -12.39
CA LEU A 30 -8.84 18.78 -12.54
C LEU A 30 -10.36 18.54 -12.58
N SER A 31 -11.00 19.10 -13.61
CA SER A 31 -12.34 18.75 -14.04
C SER A 31 -12.24 17.49 -14.92
N VAL A 32 -12.58 16.32 -14.38
CA VAL A 32 -12.92 15.18 -15.23
C VAL A 32 -14.27 15.48 -15.88
N SER A 33 -14.23 16.19 -16.99
CA SER A 33 -15.33 16.25 -17.94
C SER A 33 -15.15 15.07 -18.88
N ALA A 34 -16.12 14.16 -18.87
CA ALA A 34 -16.22 13.15 -19.91
C ALA A 34 -16.23 13.84 -21.29
N GLU A 35 -15.62 13.17 -22.28
CA GLU A 35 -15.67 13.48 -23.72
C GLU A 35 -14.69 14.53 -24.26
N ALA A 36 -13.43 14.13 -24.48
CA ALA A 36 -12.55 14.78 -25.43
C ALA A 36 -11.68 13.75 -26.18
N SER A 37 -12.13 13.35 -27.37
CA SER A 37 -11.26 12.71 -28.36
C SER A 37 -10.31 13.76 -28.90
N ILE A 38 -9.05 13.73 -28.44
CA ILE A 38 -7.97 14.58 -28.96
C ILE A 38 -7.09 13.67 -29.83
N GLY A 39 -7.18 13.84 -31.14
CA GLY A 39 -6.14 13.41 -32.08
C GLY A 39 -5.74 11.93 -32.01
N GLY A 40 -6.69 11.00 -31.85
CA GLY A 40 -6.42 9.57 -32.04
C GLY A 40 -5.64 8.87 -30.92
N THR A 41 -5.41 9.51 -29.77
CA THR A 41 -4.81 8.84 -28.61
C THR A 41 -5.89 8.43 -27.61
N ASN A 42 -6.05 7.12 -27.41
CA ASN A 42 -6.95 6.55 -26.40
C ASN A 42 -6.38 6.81 -25.00
N ILE A 43 -6.67 7.99 -24.45
CA ILE A 43 -6.28 8.37 -23.09
C ILE A 43 -6.87 7.37 -22.09
N LEU A 44 -8.10 6.88 -22.33
CA LEU A 44 -8.74 5.83 -21.52
C LEU A 44 -7.89 4.55 -21.42
N GLY A 45 -7.41 4.01 -22.54
CA GLY A 45 -6.58 2.79 -22.53
C GLY A 45 -5.23 3.00 -21.85
N SER A 46 -4.68 4.21 -21.92
CA SER A 46 -3.45 4.57 -21.22
C SER A 46 -3.67 4.67 -19.71
N LEU A 47 -4.80 5.23 -19.27
CA LEU A 47 -5.16 5.30 -17.85
C LEU A 47 -5.54 3.93 -17.28
N GLU A 48 -6.19 3.05 -18.06
CA GLU A 48 -6.41 1.66 -17.67
C GLU A 48 -5.10 0.89 -17.52
N THR A 49 -4.14 1.13 -18.40
CA THR A 49 -2.79 0.52 -18.30
C THR A 49 -2.04 1.04 -17.07
N LEU A 50 -2.13 2.34 -16.76
CA LEU A 50 -1.52 2.90 -15.55
C LEU A 50 -2.22 2.39 -14.27
N LEU A 51 -3.54 2.26 -14.29
CA LEU A 51 -4.30 1.69 -13.18
C LEU A 51 -4.02 0.20 -13.01
N ALA A 52 -3.87 -0.57 -14.09
CA ALA A 52 -3.47 -1.98 -14.06
C ALA A 52 -2.03 -2.16 -13.54
N ASN A 53 -1.12 -1.21 -13.81
CA ASN A 53 0.23 -1.25 -13.24
C ASN A 53 0.25 -0.83 -11.76
N LEU A 54 -0.58 0.13 -11.36
CA LEU A 54 -0.68 0.57 -9.98
C LEU A 54 -1.38 -0.49 -9.10
N THR A 55 -2.44 -1.10 -9.61
CA THR A 55 -3.17 -2.19 -8.92
C THR A 55 -2.45 -3.55 -9.06
N GLY A 56 -1.73 -3.80 -10.15
CA GLY A 56 -0.86 -4.97 -10.34
C GLY A 56 0.36 -4.96 -9.41
N GLY A 57 0.93 -3.78 -9.14
CA GLY A 57 1.98 -3.59 -8.13
C GLY A 57 1.50 -3.75 -6.69
N LEU A 58 0.20 -3.57 -6.44
CA LEU A 58 -0.43 -3.81 -5.14
C LEU A 58 -0.95 -5.24 -4.96
N THR A 59 -1.11 -6.02 -6.05
CA THR A 59 -1.75 -7.35 -6.00
C THR A 59 -0.87 -8.54 -6.42
N GLY A 60 0.33 -8.37 -6.97
CA GLY A 60 1.20 -9.53 -7.21
C GLY A 60 2.55 -9.23 -7.82
N GLY A 61 3.62 -9.26 -7.02
CA GLY A 61 4.96 -9.24 -7.58
C GLY A 61 6.12 -8.91 -6.65
N ASN A 62 6.02 -9.06 -5.33
CA ASN A 62 7.20 -9.06 -4.49
C ASN A 62 7.02 -9.99 -3.30
N ARG A 63 7.58 -11.20 -3.37
CA ARG A 63 7.75 -12.10 -2.22
C ARG A 63 8.88 -11.62 -1.30
N THR A 64 8.98 -10.30 -1.10
CA THR A 64 9.65 -9.74 0.07
C THR A 64 8.97 -10.30 1.31
N PRO A 65 9.72 -10.67 2.36
CA PRO A 65 9.12 -11.03 3.64
C PRO A 65 8.20 -9.87 4.04
N ARG A 66 6.88 -10.10 4.00
CA ARG A 66 5.92 -9.11 4.49
C ARG A 66 6.19 -9.03 5.97
N ASN A 67 6.76 -7.92 6.41
CA ASN A 67 6.86 -7.60 7.82
C ASN A 67 5.45 -7.78 8.39
N ILE A 68 5.29 -8.56 9.47
CA ILE A 68 3.97 -8.95 10.00
C ILE A 68 3.05 -7.73 10.16
N ARG A 69 3.63 -6.58 10.52
CA ARG A 69 2.94 -5.29 10.61
C ARG A 69 2.28 -4.86 9.30
N GLN A 70 2.93 -5.08 8.16
CA GLN A 70 2.43 -4.75 6.84
C GLN A 70 1.25 -5.65 6.43
N VAL A 71 1.28 -6.92 6.85
CA VAL A 71 0.13 -7.83 6.71
C VAL A 71 -1.04 -7.31 7.54
N LEU A 72 -0.79 -6.99 8.81
CA LEU A 72 -1.80 -6.49 9.75
C LEU A 72 -2.42 -5.17 9.28
N LEU A 73 -1.62 -4.25 8.72
CA LEU A 73 -2.13 -3.01 8.13
C LEU A 73 -3.11 -3.25 6.97
N GLY A 74 -2.88 -4.31 6.18
CA GLY A 74 -3.80 -4.71 5.11
C GLY A 74 -5.10 -5.37 5.60
N LEU A 75 -5.15 -5.74 6.89
CA LEU A 75 -6.30 -6.38 7.54
C LEU A 75 -7.05 -5.42 8.48
N LEU A 76 -6.73 -4.12 8.47
CA LEU A 76 -7.45 -3.13 9.26
C LEU A 76 -8.93 -3.10 8.91
N ASN A 77 -9.77 -3.03 9.95
CA ASN A 77 -11.23 -3.06 9.93
C ASN A 77 -11.82 -4.38 9.38
N GLN A 78 -11.02 -5.46 9.35
CA GLN A 78 -11.49 -6.79 8.98
C GLN A 78 -11.54 -7.71 10.20
N ASN A 79 -12.41 -8.72 10.12
CA ASN A 79 -12.44 -9.78 11.10
C ASN A 79 -11.24 -10.71 10.87
N VAL A 80 -10.46 -10.96 11.91
CA VAL A 80 -9.23 -11.75 11.86
C VAL A 80 -9.18 -12.73 13.02
N THR A 81 -8.49 -13.84 12.80
CA THR A 81 -8.05 -14.76 13.85
C THR A 81 -6.53 -14.61 14.00
N ILE A 82 -6.10 -14.20 15.19
CA ILE A 82 -4.69 -14.03 15.56
C ILE A 82 -4.30 -15.16 16.50
N THR A 83 -3.37 -16.01 16.06
CA THR A 83 -2.82 -17.08 16.89
C THR A 83 -1.68 -16.52 17.74
N THR A 84 -1.77 -16.73 19.04
CA THR A 84 -0.71 -16.41 20.02
C THR A 84 -0.28 -17.69 20.76
N PRO A 85 0.87 -17.68 21.44
CA PRO A 85 1.34 -18.84 22.22
C PRO A 85 0.40 -19.30 23.33
N PHE A 86 -0.55 -18.45 23.74
CA PHE A 86 -1.51 -18.76 24.79
C PHE A 86 -2.81 -19.30 24.18
N GLU A 87 -3.49 -18.47 23.37
CA GLU A 87 -4.77 -18.80 22.75
C GLU A 87 -4.99 -17.97 21.49
N PRO A 88 -5.69 -18.50 20.46
CA PRO A 88 -6.14 -17.69 19.34
C PRO A 88 -7.22 -16.68 19.74
N VAL A 89 -7.06 -15.43 19.32
CA VAL A 89 -8.03 -14.35 19.52
C VAL A 89 -8.74 -14.06 18.20
N THR A 90 -10.07 -14.05 18.21
CA THR A 90 -10.89 -13.72 17.02
C THR A 90 -11.64 -12.42 17.22
N GLY A 91 -11.52 -11.50 16.28
CA GLY A 91 -12.26 -10.23 16.31
C GLY A 91 -11.87 -9.26 15.20
N THR A 92 -12.38 -8.05 15.30
CA THR A 92 -12.11 -6.98 14.32
C THR A 92 -10.81 -6.26 14.66
N LEU A 93 -9.84 -6.30 13.74
CA LEU A 93 -8.58 -5.56 13.87
C LEU A 93 -8.83 -4.07 13.64
N THR A 94 -8.80 -3.26 14.70
CA THR A 94 -9.16 -1.83 14.62
C THR A 94 -7.96 -0.91 14.55
N ALA A 95 -6.80 -1.32 15.08
CA ALA A 95 -5.58 -0.54 14.98
C ALA A 95 -4.32 -1.41 14.96
N VAL A 96 -3.29 -0.92 14.27
CA VAL A 96 -1.94 -1.52 14.25
C VAL A 96 -0.95 -0.46 14.72
N GLN A 97 -0.50 -0.59 15.95
CA GLN A 97 0.49 0.31 16.55
C GLN A 97 1.90 -0.19 16.26
N ARG A 98 2.88 0.46 16.88
CA ARG A 98 4.30 0.16 16.66
C ARG A 98 4.66 -1.24 17.12
N ASP A 99 4.19 -1.63 18.31
CA ASP A 99 4.61 -2.86 19.00
C ASP A 99 3.43 -3.79 19.35
N TYR A 100 2.19 -3.36 19.09
CA TYR A 100 0.99 -4.12 19.40
C TYR A 100 -0.15 -3.82 18.40
N VAL A 101 -1.16 -4.68 18.39
CA VAL A 101 -2.41 -4.49 17.67
C VAL A 101 -3.60 -4.42 18.61
N VAL A 102 -4.67 -3.79 18.15
CA VAL A 102 -5.94 -3.67 18.87
C VAL A 102 -6.99 -4.47 18.13
N VAL A 103 -7.59 -5.44 18.82
CA VAL A 103 -8.68 -6.26 18.32
C VAL A 103 -9.92 -6.03 19.18
N ILE A 104 -11.08 -5.88 18.55
CA ILE A 104 -12.37 -5.87 19.25
C ILE A 104 -13.01 -7.24 19.04
N GLU A 105 -13.16 -8.00 20.12
CA GLU A 105 -13.84 -9.29 20.10
C GLU A 105 -15.34 -9.12 19.86
N THR A 106 -16.03 -10.18 19.43
CA THR A 106 -17.49 -10.19 19.23
C THR A 106 -18.28 -9.87 20.50
N THR A 107 -17.68 -10.07 21.67
CA THR A 107 -18.24 -9.69 22.98
C THR A 107 -18.17 -8.17 23.25
N GLY A 108 -17.48 -7.41 22.39
CA GLY A 108 -17.23 -5.98 22.54
C GLY A 108 -15.99 -5.65 23.38
N ASN A 109 -15.26 -6.66 23.86
CA ASN A 109 -14.02 -6.46 24.61
C ASN A 109 -12.89 -6.01 23.69
N THR A 110 -12.09 -5.06 24.17
CA THR A 110 -10.87 -4.62 23.48
C THR A 110 -9.67 -5.42 23.98
N VAL A 111 -8.98 -6.09 23.08
CA VAL A 111 -7.81 -6.92 23.35
C VAL A 111 -6.58 -6.32 22.68
N LEU A 112 -5.49 -6.23 23.43
CA LEU A 112 -4.20 -5.69 23.00
C LEU A 112 -3.21 -6.84 22.85
N ILE A 113 -2.76 -7.09 21.63
CA ILE A 113 -1.86 -8.23 21.34
C ILE A 113 -0.50 -7.67 20.92
N PRO A 114 0.59 -7.95 21.66
CA PRO A 114 1.93 -7.57 21.24
C PRO A 114 2.28 -8.23 19.92
N ILE A 115 2.85 -7.48 18.97
CA ILE A 115 3.25 -8.02 17.66
C ILE A 115 4.28 -9.15 17.83
N ALA A 116 5.14 -9.07 18.85
CA ALA A 116 6.12 -10.10 19.17
C ALA A 116 5.50 -11.43 19.62
N GLN A 117 4.22 -11.46 20.01
CA GLN A 117 3.49 -12.67 20.41
C GLN A 117 2.58 -13.20 19.30
N ILE A 118 2.61 -12.62 18.10
CA ILE A 118 1.81 -13.10 16.97
C ILE A 118 2.57 -14.23 16.28
N GLU A 119 2.01 -15.43 16.30
CA GLU A 119 2.56 -16.58 15.56
C GLU A 119 1.99 -16.65 14.14
N SER A 120 0.69 -16.35 13.98
CA SER A 120 0.04 -16.27 12.67
C SER A 120 -1.19 -15.37 12.70
N VAL A 121 -1.56 -14.83 11.53
CA VAL A 121 -2.80 -14.08 11.33
C VAL A 121 -3.53 -14.59 10.08
N THR A 122 -4.83 -14.78 10.22
CA THR A 122 -5.71 -15.22 9.13
C THR A 122 -6.94 -14.32 9.08
N ALA A 123 -7.38 -13.94 7.89
CA ALA A 123 -8.70 -13.32 7.74
C ALA A 123 -9.78 -14.38 8.04
N ALA A 124 -10.76 -14.00 8.83
CA ALA A 124 -11.86 -14.88 9.25
C ALA A 124 -13.02 -14.85 8.23
#